data_AF-A0AAV6AL62-F1
#
_entry.id   AF-A0AAV6AL62-F1
#
_cell.length_a   1.000
_cell.length_b   1.000
_cell.length_c   1.000
_cell.angle_alpha   90.00
_cell.angle_beta   90.00
_cell.angle_gamma   90.00
#
_symmetry.space_group_name_H-M   'P 1'
#
loop_
_entity.id
_entity.type
_entity.pdbx_description
1 polymer ?
#
loop_
_entity_poly.entity_id
_entity_poly.type
_entity_poly.pdbx_seq_one_letter_code
_entity_poly.pdbx_strand_id
1 'polypeptide(L)' 'VRVVSPAFAGISRVARHRLVTDALADEFSTGLHALAIEARAPGE' A
#
# COMPACT_ATOMS: atom_id res chain seq x y z
N VAL A 1 4.78 -6.52 4.60
CA VAL A 1 5.66 -5.53 3.94
C VAL A 1 5.40 -4.16 4.52
N ARG A 2 6.45 -3.41 4.84
CA ARG A 2 6.35 -2.02 5.30
C ARG A 2 6.78 -1.09 4.18
N VAL A 3 5.94 -0.11 3.86
CA VAL A 3 6.16 0.88 2.81
C VAL A 3 6.11 2.27 3.43
N VAL A 4 7.17 3.05 3.27
CA VAL A 4 7.23 4.44 3.71
C VAL A 4 7.30 5.33 2.46
N SER A 5 6.34 6.24 2.30
CA SER A 5 6.27 7.09 1.11
C SER A 5 5.57 8.42 1.41
N PRO A 6 6.09 9.57 0.92
CA PRO A 6 5.41 10.85 1.00
C PRO A 6 3.99 10.85 0.41
N ALA A 7 3.70 9.95 -0.54
CA ALA A 7 2.39 9.81 -1.16
C ALA A 7 1.28 9.40 -0.18
N PHE A 8 1.64 8.94 1.02
CA PHE A 8 0.70 8.57 2.07
C PHE A 8 0.31 9.73 2.99
N ALA A 9 0.96 10.89 2.87
CA ALA A 9 0.67 12.06 3.69
C ALA A 9 -0.77 12.56 3.45
N GLY A 10 -1.49 12.88 4.52
CA GLY A 10 -2.83 13.47 4.45
C GLY A 10 -3.96 12.54 4.01
N ILE A 11 -3.68 11.28 3.64
CA ILE A 11 -4.71 10.31 3.24
C ILE A 11 -4.93 9.22 4.29
N SER A 12 -6.15 8.68 4.35
CA SER A 12 -6.56 7.69 5.34
C SER A 12 -5.80 6.36 5.18
N ARG A 13 -5.72 5.57 6.26
CA ARG A 13 -5.11 4.23 6.23
C ARG A 13 -5.68 3.34 5.10
N VAL A 14 -7.00 3.40 4.87
CA VAL A 14 -7.65 2.62 3.80
C VAL A 14 -7.23 3.14 2.42
N ALA A 15 -7.16 4.45 2.23
CA ALA A 15 -6.70 5.04 0.97
C ALA A 15 -5.25 4.66 0.65
N ARG A 16 -4.36 4.66 1.65
CA ARG A 16 -2.97 4.21 1.51
C ARG A 16 -2.90 2.74 1.10
N HIS A 17 -3.70 1.88 1.74
CA HIS A 17 -3.73 0.47 1.40
C HIS A 17 -4.24 0.24 -0.02
N ARG A 18 -5.29 0.96 -0.45
CA ARG A 18 -5.78 0.92 -1.85
C ARG A 18 -4.69 1.32 -2.83
N LEU A 19 -3.98 2.43 -2.57
CA LEU A 19 -2.85 2.88 -3.40
C LEU A 19 -1.79 1.78 -3.59
N VAL A 20 -1.43 1.06 -2.53
CA VAL A 20 -0.45 -0.02 -2.63
C VAL A 20 -1.02 -1.25 -3.33
N THR A 21 -2.29 -1.60 -3.07
CA THR A 21 -2.96 -2.71 -3.76
C THR A 21 -3.12 -2.44 -5.26
N ASP A 22 -3.50 -1.22 -5.63
CA ASP A 22 -3.67 -0.80 -7.03
C ASP A 22 -2.32 -0.84 -7.76
N ALA A 23 -1.23 -0.43 -7.10
CA ALA A 23 0.12 -0.55 -7.65
C ALA A 23 0.61 -2.00 -7.81
N LEU A 24 -0.06 -2.97 -7.18
CA LEU A 24 0.26 -4.40 -7.22
C LEU A 24 -0.81 -5.23 -7.96
N ALA A 25 -1.70 -4.58 -8.71
CA ALA A 25 -2.87 -5.25 -9.30
C ALA A 25 -2.49 -6.39 -10.25
N ASP A 26 -1.39 -6.25 -11.00
CA ASP A 26 -0.89 -7.26 -11.93
C ASP A 26 -0.36 -8.49 -11.18
N GLU A 27 0.31 -8.30 -10.05
CA GLU A 27 0.81 -9.37 -9.19
C GLU A 27 -0.34 -10.17 -8.56
N PHE A 28 -1.39 -9.49 -8.09
CA PHE A 28 -2.61 -10.15 -7.61
C PHE A 28 -3.32 -10.92 -8.73
N SER A 29 -3.28 -10.40 -9.97
CA SER A 29 -3.87 -11.07 -11.13
C SER A 29 -3.07 -12.30 -11.59
N THR A 30 -1.79 -12.39 -11.25
CA THR A 30 -0.87 -13.45 -11.70
C THR A 30 -0.53 -14.50 -10.64
N GLY A 31 -1.05 -14.35 -9.41
CA GLY A 31 -0.98 -15.42 -8.39
C GLY A 31 -0.63 -14.98 -6.97
N LEU A 32 -0.44 -13.69 -6.69
CA LEU A 32 -0.34 -13.19 -5.32
C LEU A 32 -1.71 -13.28 -4.64
N HIS A 33 -1.85 -14.11 -3.61
CA HIS A 33 -3.15 -14.33 -2.95
C HIS A 33 -3.42 -13.32 -1.83
N ALA A 34 -2.40 -12.98 -1.03
CA ALA A 34 -2.53 -12.07 0.09
C ALA A 34 -1.18 -11.41 0.41
N LEU A 35 -1.22 -10.13 0.79
CA LEU A 35 -0.06 -9.39 1.25
C LEU A 35 -0.46 -8.49 2.43
N ALA A 36 0.17 -8.70 3.58
CA ALA A 36 0.03 -7.77 4.70
C ALA A 36 0.85 -6.51 4.43
N ILE A 37 0.20 -5.35 4.34
CA ILE A 37 0.83 -4.06 4.03
C ILE A 37 0.72 -3.12 5.24
N GLU A 38 1.86 -2.56 5.65
CA GLU A 38 1.93 -1.42 6.56
C GLU A 38 2.42 -0.18 5.78
N ALA A 39 1.52 0.78 5.55
CA ALA A 39 1.80 1.99 4.77
C ALA A 39 1.84 3.24 5.66
N ARG A 40 3.00 3.92 5.71
CA ARG A 40 3.28 5.07 6.59
C ARG A 40 3.82 6.27 5.81
N ALA A 41 3.36 7.47 6.14
CA ALA A 41 4.04 8.68 5.68
C ALA A 41 5.40 8.80 6.38
N PRO A 42 6.40 9.47 5.78
CA PRO A 42 7.66 9.75 6.47
C PRO A 42 7.39 10.56 7.74
N GLY A 43 7.92 10.10 8.87
CA GLY A 43 7.73 10.75 10.18
C GLY A 43 6.54 10.24 11.00
N GLU A 44 5.82 9.22 10.53
CA GLU A 44 4.83 8.45 11.32
C GLU A 44 5.40 7.17 11.95
#